data_AF-A0A822ZMV2-F1
#
_entry.id   AF-A0A822ZMV2-F1
#
_cell.length_a   1.000
_cell.length_b   1.000
_cell.length_c   1.000
_cell.angle_alpha   90.00
_cell.angle_beta   90.00
_cell.angle_gamma   90.00
#
_symmetry.space_group_name_H-M   'P 1'
#
loop_
_entity.id
_entity.type
_entity.pdbx_description
1 polymer ?
#
loop_
_entity_poly.entity_id
_entity_poly.type
_entity_poly.pdbx_seq_one_letter_code
_entity_poly.pdbx_strand_id
1 'polypeptide(L)'
;MEEKGENGGRVRIEKGFNQLLCRFVFGSTTHYQKPVNVSPLTLACFCSDDVLQDRVSILPPTGQPPPSPAETMPLKWLLHWQPNAGTTVNSQILSEVSQCVESINGAKEGRWKSTLTFYRPVLRDQTLQAEYPRDCLGISLQEQPNKYYFILRSQRIVLEADSTIQMIMEKLQSYKSRVSLYFEGFQYQLGDFQLRVGKVVPTHSENLRGIVMEVEYLPISSLDKSRQIMEDFVDIWQETVSKRSLPGHFMHIEPNFAEYGLSDHYTSQHTAVQYAIVMAQLIASVRN
;
A
#
# COMPACT_ATOMS: atom_id res chain seq x y z
N MET A 1 -35.10 20.54 -36.17
CA MET A 1 -34.74 19.85 -34.90
C MET A 1 -33.46 19.10 -35.16
N GLU A 2 -32.33 19.74 -34.89
CA GLU A 2 -31.00 19.14 -35.04
C GLU A 2 -30.28 19.43 -33.70
N GLU A 3 -30.41 18.52 -32.73
CA GLU A 3 -29.62 18.55 -31.50
C GLU A 3 -28.24 17.97 -31.82
N LYS A 4 -27.26 18.84 -32.05
CA LYS A 4 -25.84 18.50 -32.11
C LYS A 4 -25.15 18.96 -30.83
N GLY A 5 -24.64 17.98 -30.08
CA GLY A 5 -23.25 18.00 -29.62
C GLY A 5 -22.94 18.61 -28.25
N GLU A 6 -23.34 17.94 -27.16
CA GLU A 6 -22.77 18.18 -25.82
C GLU A 6 -21.75 17.11 -25.35
N ASN A 7 -21.52 16.05 -26.13
CA ASN A 7 -20.61 14.95 -25.73
C ASN A 7 -19.12 15.18 -26.05
N GLY A 8 -18.77 16.24 -26.78
CA GLY A 8 -17.39 16.50 -27.22
C GLY A 8 -16.45 17.01 -26.11
N GLY A 9 -16.98 17.78 -25.15
CA GLY A 9 -16.18 18.39 -24.07
C GLY A 9 -15.78 17.39 -22.98
N ARG A 10 -16.71 16.53 -22.57
CA ARG A 10 -16.53 15.54 -21.49
C ARG A 10 -15.49 14.48 -21.86
N VAL A 11 -15.50 14.01 -23.11
CA VAL A 11 -14.55 13.00 -23.62
C VAL A 11 -13.12 13.57 -23.72
N ARG A 12 -12.96 14.86 -24.01
CA ARG A 12 -11.65 15.50 -24.15
C ARG A 12 -10.97 15.73 -22.78
N ILE A 13 -11.76 16.07 -21.77
CA ILE A 13 -11.29 16.25 -20.38
C ILE A 13 -10.92 14.90 -19.75
N GLU A 14 -11.73 13.85 -19.95
CA GLU A 14 -11.42 12.51 -19.45
C GLU A 14 -10.15 11.90 -20.08
N LYS A 15 -9.90 12.14 -21.38
CA LYS A 15 -8.65 11.71 -22.04
C LYS A 15 -7.44 12.49 -21.53
N GLY A 16 -7.56 13.81 -21.35
CA GLY A 16 -6.50 14.66 -20.84
C GLY A 16 -6.12 14.32 -19.39
N PHE A 17 -7.12 14.10 -18.52
CA PHE A 17 -6.87 13.71 -17.13
C PHE A 17 -6.39 12.27 -16.99
N ASN A 18 -6.82 11.31 -17.81
CA ASN A 18 -6.29 9.94 -17.75
C ASN A 18 -4.86 9.83 -18.30
N GLN A 19 -4.51 10.64 -19.32
CA GLN A 19 -3.11 10.85 -19.68
C GLN A 19 -2.35 11.59 -18.60
N LEU A 20 -2.98 12.54 -17.89
CA LEU A 20 -2.36 13.21 -16.76
C LEU A 20 -2.15 12.22 -15.62
N LEU A 21 -3.11 11.42 -15.18
CA LEU A 21 -2.94 10.36 -14.19
C LEU A 21 -1.90 9.33 -14.70
N CYS A 22 -1.92 8.92 -15.96
CA CYS A 22 -0.84 8.08 -16.52
C CYS A 22 0.54 8.77 -16.60
N ARG A 23 0.62 10.11 -16.62
CA ARG A 23 1.87 10.87 -16.66
C ARG A 23 2.36 11.34 -15.28
N PHE A 24 1.44 11.75 -14.40
CA PHE A 24 1.62 12.21 -13.02
C PHE A 24 1.74 11.03 -12.06
N VAL A 25 1.00 9.94 -12.31
CA VAL A 25 0.99 8.72 -11.48
C VAL A 25 1.83 7.63 -12.16
N PHE A 26 1.75 7.41 -13.48
CA PHE A 26 2.33 6.20 -14.10
C PHE A 26 3.46 6.40 -15.13
N GLY A 27 4.07 7.60 -15.20
CA GLY A 27 5.26 7.91 -16.01
C GLY A 27 5.41 7.11 -17.31
N SER A 28 4.59 7.37 -18.34
CA SER A 28 4.80 6.72 -19.64
C SER A 28 6.13 7.16 -20.26
N THR A 29 7.12 6.27 -20.26
CA THR A 29 8.23 6.29 -21.22
C THR A 29 7.66 6.25 -22.62
N THR A 30 7.89 7.32 -23.36
CA THR A 30 7.40 7.51 -24.72
C THR A 30 8.06 6.54 -25.70
N HIS A 31 7.29 6.06 -26.68
CA HIS A 31 7.80 6.06 -28.05
C HIS A 31 7.13 7.22 -28.79
N TYR A 32 7.98 8.10 -29.30
CA TYR A 32 7.67 9.36 -29.96
C TYR A 32 7.39 9.12 -31.45
N GLN A 33 6.28 9.64 -31.98
CA GLN A 33 6.18 10.08 -33.37
C GLN A 33 5.25 11.32 -33.46
N LYS A 34 5.66 12.26 -34.31
CA LYS A 34 5.39 13.72 -34.36
C LYS A 34 3.97 14.12 -34.88
N PRO A 35 3.59 15.42 -34.88
CA PRO A 35 2.35 15.93 -34.29
C PRO A 35 1.23 16.23 -35.30
N VAL A 36 0.00 16.36 -34.80
CA VAL A 36 -1.06 17.12 -35.49
C VAL A 36 -1.52 18.27 -34.59
N ASN A 37 -1.45 19.46 -35.16
CA ASN A 37 -1.81 20.79 -34.66
C ASN A 37 -2.94 20.83 -33.62
N VAL A 38 -2.63 21.32 -32.42
CA VAL A 38 -3.62 22.00 -31.56
C VAL A 38 -2.93 23.20 -30.91
N SER A 39 -3.53 24.38 -31.06
CA SER A 39 -3.00 25.70 -30.72
C SER A 39 -2.56 25.86 -29.24
N PRO A 40 -1.51 26.65 -28.97
CA PRO A 40 -0.99 26.88 -27.63
C PRO A 40 -1.75 28.03 -26.95
N LEU A 41 -2.72 27.75 -26.09
CA LEU A 41 -3.30 28.77 -25.18
C LEU A 41 -4.12 28.20 -23.99
N THR A 42 -3.90 26.95 -23.56
CA THR A 42 -4.58 26.41 -22.36
C THR A 42 -3.66 25.47 -21.58
N LEU A 43 -2.45 25.94 -21.31
CA LEU A 43 -1.48 25.30 -20.43
C LEU A 43 -0.81 26.38 -19.57
N ALA A 44 -1.60 27.05 -18.74
CA ALA A 44 -1.11 27.96 -17.71
C ALA A 44 -2.13 27.96 -16.57
N CYS A 45 -1.63 28.00 -15.33
CA CYS A 45 -2.33 27.83 -14.06
C CYS A 45 -2.46 26.37 -13.60
N PHE A 46 -1.36 25.79 -13.12
CA PHE A 46 -1.11 25.64 -11.68
C PHE A 46 0.35 25.22 -11.47
N CYS A 47 1.07 25.97 -10.63
CA CYS A 47 2.49 25.85 -10.22
C CYS A 47 3.54 26.45 -11.17
N SER A 48 3.63 27.78 -11.17
CA SER A 48 4.90 28.52 -11.03
C SER A 48 4.95 28.95 -9.55
N ASP A 49 6.05 28.83 -8.82
CA ASP A 49 7.30 29.54 -9.09
C ASP A 49 8.58 28.68 -9.17
N ASP A 50 9.44 29.17 -10.07
CA ASP A 50 10.80 28.82 -10.47
C ASP A 50 11.80 28.63 -9.29
N VAL A 51 12.97 27.98 -9.42
CA VAL A 51 14.09 28.30 -10.34
C VAL A 51 15.06 27.12 -10.47
N LEU A 52 15.39 26.78 -11.71
CA LEU A 52 16.59 26.07 -12.16
C LEU A 52 17.82 26.98 -12.00
N GLN A 53 18.90 26.54 -11.34
CA GLN A 53 20.25 26.68 -11.93
C GLN A 53 21.38 25.93 -11.18
N ASP A 54 22.23 25.35 -12.04
CA ASP A 54 23.67 25.12 -11.93
C ASP A 54 24.28 24.07 -10.98
N ARG A 55 24.99 23.16 -11.65
CA ARG A 55 26.03 22.29 -11.11
C ARG A 55 27.17 23.14 -10.54
N VAL A 56 27.38 23.05 -9.24
CA VAL A 56 28.69 23.24 -8.61
C VAL A 56 28.89 22.12 -7.59
N SER A 57 29.93 21.31 -7.80
CA SER A 57 30.45 20.36 -6.83
C SER A 57 30.93 21.10 -5.59
N ILE A 58 30.23 20.95 -4.47
CA ILE A 58 30.63 21.47 -3.15
C ILE A 58 30.72 20.26 -2.21
N LEU A 59 31.91 20.05 -1.63
CA LEU A 59 32.16 19.13 -0.53
C LEU A 59 31.15 19.35 0.61
N PRO A 60 30.72 18.31 1.35
CA PRO A 60 29.76 18.50 2.41
C PRO A 60 30.37 19.39 3.52
N PRO A 61 29.65 20.41 4.03
CA PRO A 61 30.10 21.16 5.18
C PRO A 61 30.04 20.25 6.41
N THR A 62 31.18 20.08 7.07
CA THR A 62 31.28 19.52 8.42
C THR A 62 30.44 20.37 9.37
N GLY A 63 29.34 19.82 9.89
CA GLY A 63 28.54 20.47 10.93
C GLY A 63 27.03 20.45 10.74
N GLN A 64 26.44 19.46 10.05
CA GLN A 64 25.01 19.23 10.18
C GLN A 64 24.71 18.60 11.56
N PRO A 65 23.81 19.19 12.37
CA PRO A 65 23.28 18.50 13.54
C PRO A 65 22.57 17.22 13.08
N PRO A 66 22.56 16.15 13.90
CA PRO A 66 21.86 14.92 13.55
C PRO A 66 20.39 15.23 13.23
N PRO A 67 19.78 14.54 12.26
CA PRO A 67 18.37 14.74 11.94
C PRO A 67 17.54 14.55 13.22
N SER A 68 16.59 15.45 13.41
CA SER A 68 15.58 15.38 14.48
C SER A 68 14.97 13.97 14.56
N PRO A 69 14.76 13.40 15.77
CA PRO A 69 14.24 12.04 15.97
C PRO A 69 12.77 11.84 15.54
N ALA A 70 12.22 12.72 14.69
CA ALA A 70 10.79 12.80 14.38
C ALA A 70 10.39 12.27 12.98
N GLU A 71 11.29 11.75 12.14
CA GLU A 71 10.93 11.32 10.78
C GLU A 71 11.50 9.96 10.32
N THR A 72 12.03 9.13 11.22
CA THR A 72 12.37 7.75 10.87
C THR A 72 11.13 6.87 11.07
N MET A 73 10.50 6.44 9.97
CA MET A 73 9.44 5.43 10.05
C MET A 73 10.05 4.11 10.56
N PRO A 74 9.60 3.58 11.70
CA PRO A 74 10.10 2.31 12.22
C PRO A 74 9.77 1.16 11.27
N LEU A 75 10.63 0.16 11.28
CA LEU A 75 10.49 -1.03 10.44
C LEU A 75 9.23 -1.81 10.80
N LYS A 76 8.53 -2.35 9.78
CA LYS A 76 7.43 -3.29 9.98
C LYS A 76 7.56 -4.54 9.14
N TRP A 77 7.16 -5.67 9.69
CA TRP A 77 6.84 -6.90 8.97
C TRP A 77 5.36 -7.23 9.06
N LEU A 78 4.76 -7.57 7.92
CA LEU A 78 3.38 -8.02 7.85
C LEU A 78 3.33 -9.54 7.62
N LEU A 79 2.77 -10.25 8.59
CA LEU A 79 2.54 -11.68 8.56
C LEU A 79 1.07 -11.96 8.30
N HIS A 80 0.79 -13.10 7.67
CA HIS A 80 -0.57 -13.58 7.45
C HIS A 80 -0.73 -15.01 7.94
N TRP A 81 -1.92 -15.34 8.42
CA TRP A 81 -2.24 -16.69 8.87
C TRP A 81 -2.46 -17.61 7.69
N GLN A 82 -1.67 -18.67 7.61
CA GLN A 82 -1.88 -19.78 6.69
C GLN A 82 -2.55 -20.93 7.44
N PRO A 83 -3.84 -21.22 7.17
CA PRO A 83 -4.52 -22.34 7.80
C PRO A 83 -3.99 -23.68 7.27
N ASN A 84 -4.09 -24.73 8.10
CA ASN A 84 -3.78 -26.09 7.67
C ASN A 84 -4.78 -26.55 6.59
N ALA A 85 -4.36 -27.50 5.75
CA ALA A 85 -5.22 -28.05 4.70
C ALA A 85 -6.56 -28.54 5.27
N GLY A 86 -7.66 -28.13 4.63
CA GLY A 86 -9.02 -28.46 5.08
C GLY A 86 -9.55 -27.65 6.26
N THR A 87 -8.78 -26.70 6.81
CA THR A 87 -9.23 -25.78 7.86
C THR A 87 -9.49 -24.40 7.30
N THR A 88 -10.54 -23.74 7.80
CA THR A 88 -10.86 -22.34 7.44
C THR A 88 -10.53 -21.40 8.59
N VAL A 89 -10.19 -20.17 8.25
CA VAL A 89 -9.91 -19.12 9.24
C VAL A 89 -11.22 -18.71 9.91
N ASN A 90 -11.22 -18.56 11.24
CA ASN A 90 -12.38 -18.16 12.02
C ASN A 90 -11.99 -17.19 13.17
N SER A 91 -12.99 -16.65 13.87
CA SER A 91 -12.78 -15.71 14.98
C SER A 91 -12.17 -16.34 16.23
N GLN A 92 -12.29 -17.66 16.41
CA GLN A 92 -11.68 -18.38 17.53
C GLN A 92 -10.16 -18.36 17.41
N ILE A 93 -9.62 -18.66 16.21
CA ILE A 93 -8.18 -18.58 15.94
C ILE A 93 -7.67 -17.17 16.22
N LEU A 94 -8.38 -16.12 15.76
CA LEU A 94 -8.00 -14.73 16.03
C LEU A 94 -7.95 -14.41 17.53
N SER A 95 -8.91 -14.93 18.30
CA SER A 95 -8.99 -14.71 19.75
C SER A 95 -7.82 -15.39 20.47
N GLU A 96 -7.49 -16.62 20.10
CA GLU A 96 -6.36 -17.36 20.65
C GLU A 96 -5.01 -16.74 20.27
N VAL A 97 -4.87 -16.28 19.03
CA VAL A 97 -3.70 -15.50 18.60
C VAL A 97 -3.56 -14.22 19.43
N SER A 98 -4.66 -13.49 19.65
CA SER A 98 -4.64 -12.28 20.47
C SER A 98 -4.21 -12.58 21.91
N GLN A 99 -4.69 -13.69 22.48
CA GLN A 99 -4.27 -14.17 23.81
C GLN A 99 -2.79 -14.60 23.85
N CYS A 100 -2.23 -15.08 22.74
CA CYS A 100 -0.80 -15.38 22.67
C CYS A 100 0.04 -14.10 22.84
N VAL A 101 -0.37 -13.00 22.19
CA VAL A 101 0.30 -11.69 22.35
C VAL A 101 0.24 -11.23 23.82
N GLU A 102 -0.91 -11.38 24.46
CA GLU A 102 -1.06 -11.04 25.89
C GLU A 102 -0.21 -11.94 26.79
N SER A 103 -0.04 -13.22 26.44
CA SER A 103 0.76 -14.18 27.24
C SER A 103 2.27 -13.91 27.21
N ILE A 104 2.76 -13.21 26.19
CA ILE A 104 4.15 -12.75 26.13
C ILE A 104 4.32 -11.33 26.71
N ASN A 105 3.36 -10.86 27.52
CA ASN A 105 3.30 -9.53 28.14
C ASN A 105 2.97 -8.38 27.19
N GLY A 106 2.28 -8.65 26.07
CA GLY A 106 1.77 -7.60 25.20
C GLY A 106 0.64 -6.80 25.86
N ALA A 107 0.84 -5.51 26.06
CA ALA A 107 -0.15 -4.61 26.65
C ALA A 107 -1.05 -4.02 25.56
N LYS A 108 -2.37 -4.24 25.65
CA LYS A 108 -3.33 -3.73 24.67
C LYS A 108 -3.48 -2.22 24.75
N GLU A 109 -3.14 -1.50 23.69
CA GLU A 109 -3.13 -0.02 23.67
C GLU A 109 -4.29 0.60 22.90
N GLY A 110 -4.83 -0.08 21.88
CA GLY A 110 -5.81 0.58 21.03
C GLY A 110 -6.37 -0.30 19.92
N ARG A 111 -7.17 0.35 19.07
CA ARG A 111 -7.69 -0.25 17.84
C ARG A 111 -6.82 0.15 16.67
N TRP A 112 -6.67 -0.79 15.76
CA TRP A 112 -5.96 -0.60 14.51
C TRP A 112 -6.88 -0.85 13.32
N LYS A 113 -6.78 0.01 12.30
CA LYS A 113 -7.53 -0.12 11.05
C LYS A 113 -6.78 0.43 9.84
N SER A 114 -6.51 -0.41 8.85
CA SER A 114 -6.06 -0.03 7.51
C SER A 114 -7.06 -0.48 6.46
N THR A 115 -7.11 0.23 5.33
CA THR A 115 -8.04 -0.10 4.23
C THR A 115 -7.28 -0.27 2.93
N LEU A 116 -7.43 -1.43 2.29
CA LEU A 116 -6.88 -1.72 0.98
C LEU A 116 -8.01 -1.89 -0.03
N THR A 117 -7.89 -1.25 -1.19
CA THR A 117 -8.88 -1.25 -2.26
C THR A 117 -8.26 -1.73 -3.56
N PHE A 118 -8.94 -2.65 -4.22
CA PHE A 118 -8.61 -3.12 -5.56
C PHE A 118 -9.44 -2.35 -6.60
N TYR A 119 -8.75 -1.65 -7.48
CA TYR A 119 -9.34 -0.85 -8.54
C TYR A 119 -9.15 -1.51 -9.90
N ARG A 120 -10.19 -1.42 -10.73
CA ARG A 120 -10.12 -1.74 -12.16
C ARG A 120 -10.36 -0.51 -13.03
N PRO A 121 -9.61 -0.36 -14.13
CA PRO A 121 -9.88 0.68 -15.11
C PRO A 121 -11.26 0.45 -15.73
N VAL A 122 -11.98 1.54 -15.94
CA VAL A 122 -13.25 1.57 -16.67
C VAL A 122 -12.93 1.95 -18.11
N LEU A 123 -12.68 0.94 -18.94
CA LEU A 123 -12.38 1.13 -20.35
C LEU A 123 -13.69 1.28 -21.13
N ARG A 124 -13.96 2.48 -21.65
CA ARG A 124 -15.10 2.73 -22.56
C ARG A 124 -14.83 2.20 -23.98
N ASP A 125 -13.57 2.02 -24.34
CA ASP A 125 -13.10 1.53 -25.64
C ASP A 125 -12.12 0.36 -25.42
N GLN A 126 -12.42 -0.82 -25.96
CA GLN A 126 -11.63 -2.04 -25.77
C GLN A 126 -10.27 -1.99 -26.48
N THR A 127 -10.10 -1.10 -27.47
CA THR A 127 -8.84 -0.94 -28.21
C THR A 127 -7.72 -0.35 -27.36
N LEU A 128 -8.06 0.34 -26.25
CA LEU A 128 -7.10 1.00 -25.36
C LEU A 128 -6.61 0.10 -24.21
N GLN A 129 -6.95 -1.19 -24.21
CA GLN A 129 -6.57 -2.14 -23.14
C GLN A 129 -5.06 -2.23 -22.87
N ALA A 130 -4.22 -1.94 -23.87
CA ALA A 130 -2.77 -2.00 -23.73
C ALA A 130 -2.16 -0.73 -23.09
N GLU A 131 -2.89 0.38 -23.07
CA GLU A 131 -2.37 1.68 -22.62
C GLU A 131 -2.60 1.93 -21.12
N TYR A 132 -3.53 1.20 -20.50
CA TYR A 132 -3.87 1.35 -19.08
C TYR A 132 -3.35 0.19 -18.24
N PRO A 133 -2.78 0.46 -17.04
CA PRO A 133 -2.49 -0.62 -16.09
C PRO A 133 -3.79 -1.36 -15.74
N ARG A 134 -3.78 -2.69 -15.95
CA ARG A 134 -5.01 -3.50 -15.91
C ARG A 134 -5.68 -3.55 -14.55
N ASP A 135 -4.92 -3.51 -13.46
CA ASP A 135 -5.41 -3.55 -12.10
C ASP A 135 -4.43 -2.76 -11.20
N CYS A 136 -4.95 -1.93 -10.30
CA CYS A 136 -4.13 -1.24 -9.29
C CYS A 136 -4.71 -1.44 -7.89
N LEU A 137 -3.80 -1.45 -6.91
CA LEU A 137 -4.16 -1.45 -5.50
C LEU A 137 -4.01 -0.05 -4.95
N GLY A 138 -4.91 0.34 -4.07
CA GLY A 138 -4.79 1.54 -3.26
C GLY A 138 -4.86 1.18 -1.78
N ILE A 139 -4.06 1.82 -0.93
CA ILE A 139 -4.08 1.58 0.51
C ILE A 139 -4.05 2.89 1.31
N SER A 140 -4.87 2.93 2.35
CA SER A 140 -4.85 3.94 3.41
C SER A 140 -4.38 3.27 4.70
N LEU A 141 -3.33 3.85 5.29
CA LEU A 141 -2.72 3.40 6.54
C LEU A 141 -3.16 4.33 7.68
N GLN A 142 -3.48 3.78 8.85
CA GLN A 142 -3.93 4.58 10.01
C GLN A 142 -2.91 5.62 10.46
N GLU A 143 -1.62 5.29 10.35
CA GLU A 143 -0.50 6.15 10.77
C GLU A 143 -0.35 7.39 9.89
N GLN A 144 -0.79 7.30 8.64
CA GLN A 144 -0.63 8.33 7.63
C GLN A 144 -2.00 8.64 7.00
N PRO A 145 -2.95 9.18 7.78
CA PRO A 145 -4.34 9.34 7.35
C PRO A 145 -4.49 10.34 6.20
N ASN A 146 -3.52 11.25 6.03
CA ASN A 146 -3.49 12.24 4.96
C ASN A 146 -2.85 11.70 3.67
N LYS A 147 -2.39 10.45 3.67
CA LYS A 147 -1.72 9.83 2.53
C LYS A 147 -2.53 8.66 1.99
N TYR A 148 -2.29 8.38 0.72
CA TYR A 148 -2.82 7.23 0.02
C TYR A 148 -1.74 6.67 -0.88
N TYR A 149 -1.58 5.35 -0.88
CA TYR A 149 -0.54 4.70 -1.66
C TYR A 149 -1.14 3.86 -2.76
N PHE A 150 -0.62 3.97 -3.98
CA PHE A 150 -0.98 3.11 -5.09
C PHE A 150 0.11 2.10 -5.37
N ILE A 151 -0.27 0.85 -5.62
CA ILE A 151 0.63 -0.23 -5.97
C ILE A 151 0.19 -0.86 -7.29
N LEU A 152 1.09 -0.81 -8.26
CA LEU A 152 1.01 -1.51 -9.53
C LEU A 152 1.93 -2.72 -9.49
N ARG A 153 1.39 -3.86 -9.07
CA ARG A 153 2.20 -5.08 -8.86
C ARG A 153 2.90 -5.55 -10.14
N SER A 154 2.24 -5.49 -11.29
CA SER A 154 2.81 -5.94 -12.56
C SER A 154 3.97 -5.08 -13.05
N GLN A 155 3.93 -3.78 -12.76
CA GLN A 155 4.97 -2.82 -13.13
C GLN A 155 5.99 -2.60 -12.02
N ARG A 156 5.76 -3.16 -10.82
CA ARG A 156 6.55 -2.95 -9.61
C ARG A 156 6.69 -1.45 -9.30
N ILE A 157 5.58 -0.73 -9.35
CA ILE A 157 5.54 0.70 -9.03
C ILE A 157 4.72 0.90 -7.76
N VAL A 158 5.27 1.69 -6.84
CA VAL A 158 4.57 2.21 -5.66
C VAL A 158 4.59 3.72 -5.69
N LEU A 159 3.46 4.34 -5.38
CA LEU A 159 3.27 5.79 -5.48
C LEU A 159 2.60 6.29 -4.22
N GLU A 160 3.05 7.43 -3.75
CA GLU A 160 2.42 8.16 -2.67
C GLU A 160 1.62 9.34 -3.25
N ALA A 161 0.41 9.52 -2.75
CA ALA A 161 -0.46 10.62 -3.06
C ALA A 161 -1.13 11.14 -1.79
N ASP A 162 -1.72 12.34 -1.87
CA ASP A 162 -2.60 12.85 -0.83
C ASP A 162 -3.91 12.05 -0.79
N SER A 163 -4.53 11.93 0.40
CA SER A 163 -5.76 11.15 0.59
C SER A 163 -6.94 11.64 -0.26
N THR A 164 -6.95 12.92 -0.69
CA THR A 164 -7.94 13.50 -1.60
C THR A 164 -7.99 12.83 -2.98
N ILE A 165 -6.94 12.10 -3.39
CA ILE A 165 -6.91 11.36 -4.67
C ILE A 165 -8.07 10.37 -4.79
N GLN A 166 -8.56 9.82 -3.68
CA GLN A 166 -9.70 8.90 -3.68
C GLN A 166 -10.97 9.59 -4.20
N MET A 167 -11.23 10.83 -3.75
CA MET A 167 -12.37 11.63 -4.21
C MET A 167 -12.23 12.00 -5.69
N ILE A 168 -11.00 12.31 -6.12
CA ILE A 168 -10.71 12.62 -7.52
C ILE A 168 -11.02 11.39 -8.41
N MET A 169 -10.52 10.21 -8.05
CA MET A 169 -10.79 8.97 -8.78
C MET A 169 -12.29 8.64 -8.86
N GLU A 170 -13.03 8.86 -7.78
CA GLU A 170 -14.47 8.65 -7.73
C GLU A 170 -15.21 9.60 -8.69
N LYS A 171 -14.86 10.89 -8.70
CA LYS A 171 -15.48 11.89 -9.60
C LYS A 171 -15.20 11.59 -11.08
N LEU A 172 -13.99 11.14 -11.39
CA LEU A 172 -13.59 10.87 -12.76
C LEU A 172 -14.10 9.54 -13.29
N GLN A 173 -14.48 8.62 -12.40
CA GLN A 173 -15.00 7.29 -12.72
C GLN A 173 -14.12 6.50 -13.70
N SER A 174 -12.84 6.84 -13.78
CA SER A 174 -11.87 6.20 -14.69
C SER A 174 -11.37 4.87 -14.14
N TYR A 175 -11.39 4.74 -12.81
CA TYR A 175 -11.18 3.49 -12.10
C TYR A 175 -12.37 3.23 -11.19
N LYS A 176 -12.84 1.98 -11.16
CA LYS A 176 -13.91 1.55 -10.28
C LYS A 176 -13.35 0.62 -9.21
N SER A 177 -13.66 0.92 -7.94
CA SER A 177 -13.40 -0.01 -6.84
C SER A 177 -14.20 -1.30 -7.07
N ARG A 178 -13.51 -2.43 -7.04
CA ARG A 178 -14.11 -3.77 -7.17
C ARG A 178 -14.27 -4.45 -5.82
N VAL A 179 -13.22 -4.38 -5.00
CA VAL A 179 -13.15 -5.02 -3.69
C VAL A 179 -12.35 -4.11 -2.78
N SER A 180 -12.90 -3.80 -1.62
CA SER A 180 -12.19 -3.16 -0.52
C SER A 180 -12.14 -4.13 0.66
N LEU A 181 -10.97 -4.22 1.29
CA LEU A 181 -10.74 -5.02 2.48
C LEU A 181 -10.36 -4.10 3.65
N TYR A 182 -10.98 -4.34 4.78
CA TYR A 182 -10.60 -3.75 6.05
C TYR A 182 -9.68 -4.72 6.79
N PHE A 183 -8.53 -4.20 7.18
CA PHE A 183 -7.61 -4.80 8.12
C PHE A 183 -7.94 -4.16 9.45
N GLU A 184 -8.59 -4.89 10.35
CA GLU A 184 -9.11 -4.33 11.59
C GLU A 184 -8.76 -5.23 12.78
N GLY A 185 -8.32 -4.60 13.86
CA GLY A 185 -7.81 -5.35 15.00
C GLY A 185 -7.41 -4.49 16.18
N PHE A 186 -6.50 -5.01 16.97
CA PHE A 186 -5.97 -4.35 18.15
C PHE A 186 -4.47 -4.17 18.06
N GLN A 187 -4.01 -3.07 18.63
CA GLN A 187 -2.61 -2.75 18.82
C GLN A 187 -2.18 -3.15 20.23
N TYR A 188 -0.98 -3.73 20.33
CA TYR A 188 -0.34 -4.18 21.54
C TYR A 188 1.08 -3.63 21.59
N GLN A 189 1.49 -3.16 22.77
CA GLN A 189 2.86 -2.75 23.03
C GLN A 189 3.61 -3.86 23.76
N LEU A 190 4.81 -4.19 23.28
CA LEU A 190 5.66 -5.24 23.82
C LEU A 190 7.13 -4.76 23.84
N GLY A 191 7.49 -4.00 24.88
CA GLY A 191 8.82 -3.42 24.99
C GLY A 191 9.13 -2.50 23.81
N ASP A 192 10.17 -2.82 23.05
CA ASP A 192 10.59 -2.09 21.84
C ASP A 192 9.78 -2.46 20.58
N PHE A 193 8.86 -3.42 20.70
CA PHE A 193 7.99 -3.84 19.62
C PHE A 193 6.57 -3.30 19.80
N GLN A 194 5.94 -3.01 18.68
CA GLN A 194 4.51 -2.79 18.58
C GLN A 194 3.90 -3.85 17.67
N LEU A 195 2.87 -4.53 18.16
CA LEU A 195 2.15 -5.57 17.43
C LEU A 195 0.75 -5.10 17.08
N ARG A 196 0.30 -5.42 15.87
CA ARG A 196 -1.10 -5.23 15.48
C ARG A 196 -1.65 -6.52 14.95
N VAL A 197 -2.63 -7.07 15.67
CA VAL A 197 -3.27 -8.33 15.30
C VAL A 197 -4.69 -8.05 14.91
N GLY A 198 -5.10 -8.53 13.73
CA GLY A 198 -6.42 -8.24 13.22
C GLY A 198 -6.94 -9.23 12.21
N LYS A 199 -8.22 -9.10 11.93
CA LYS A 199 -8.92 -9.78 10.85
C LYS A 199 -8.88 -8.95 9.59
N VAL A 200 -8.97 -9.66 8.48
CA VAL A 200 -9.20 -9.09 7.15
C VAL A 200 -10.62 -9.42 6.72
N VAL A 201 -11.44 -8.39 6.52
CA VAL A 201 -12.85 -8.54 6.11
C VAL A 201 -13.17 -7.66 4.90
N PRO A 202 -13.95 -8.13 3.91
CA PRO A 202 -14.40 -7.29 2.81
C PRO A 202 -15.41 -6.25 3.27
N THR A 203 -15.38 -5.06 2.67
CA THR A 203 -16.27 -3.95 3.05
C THR A 203 -17.77 -4.29 2.93
N HIS A 204 -18.13 -5.23 2.05
CA HIS A 204 -19.53 -5.62 1.81
C HIS A 204 -19.88 -7.00 2.38
N SER A 205 -19.03 -7.60 3.22
CA SER A 205 -19.33 -8.88 3.86
C SER A 205 -18.60 -9.05 5.18
N GLU A 206 -19.27 -9.59 6.18
CA GLU A 206 -18.63 -9.91 7.47
C GLU A 206 -17.79 -11.19 7.44
N ASN A 207 -17.73 -11.86 6.28
CA ASN A 207 -16.95 -13.07 6.10
C ASN A 207 -15.45 -12.79 6.28
N LEU A 208 -14.85 -13.46 7.26
CA LEU A 208 -13.44 -13.41 7.54
C LEU A 208 -12.64 -13.98 6.36
N ARG A 209 -11.75 -13.17 5.79
CA ARG A 209 -10.86 -13.57 4.68
C ARG A 209 -9.52 -14.07 5.17
N GLY A 210 -9.07 -13.61 6.33
CA GLY A 210 -7.80 -14.00 6.90
C GLY A 210 -7.54 -13.31 8.22
N ILE A 211 -6.46 -13.73 8.87
CA ILE A 211 -5.89 -13.09 10.05
C ILE A 211 -4.51 -12.59 9.65
N VAL A 212 -4.16 -11.39 10.12
CA VAL A 212 -2.85 -10.78 9.89
C VAL A 212 -2.25 -10.30 11.19
N MET A 213 -0.93 -10.16 11.17
CA MET A 213 -0.15 -9.58 12.26
C MET A 213 0.88 -8.63 11.66
N GLU A 214 0.84 -7.36 12.07
CA GLU A 214 1.96 -6.44 11.89
C GLU A 214 2.86 -6.53 13.11
N VAL A 215 4.16 -6.65 12.87
CA VAL A 215 5.21 -6.53 13.87
C VAL A 215 6.04 -5.31 13.50
N GLU A 216 6.09 -4.33 14.37
CA GLU A 216 6.83 -3.08 14.20
C GLU A 216 7.94 -3.02 15.25
N TYR A 217 9.17 -2.77 14.80
CA TYR A 217 10.32 -2.57 15.67
C TYR A 217 10.66 -1.07 15.72
N LEU A 218 10.42 -0.46 16.87
CA LEU A 218 10.47 0.99 17.05
C LEU A 218 11.86 1.62 16.91
N PRO A 219 12.97 1.00 17.38
CA PRO A 219 14.26 1.69 17.44
C PRO A 219 14.98 1.93 16.11
N ILE A 220 14.71 1.14 15.06
CA ILE A 220 15.52 1.14 13.83
C ILE A 220 14.61 1.12 12.59
N SER A 221 14.99 1.89 11.56
CA SER A 221 14.35 1.92 10.24
C SER A 221 15.13 1.23 9.12
N SER A 222 16.35 0.73 9.38
CA SER A 222 17.15 -0.02 8.40
C SER A 222 16.70 -1.48 8.34
N LEU A 223 16.31 -1.94 7.15
CA LEU A 223 15.88 -3.32 6.89
C LEU A 223 16.99 -4.32 7.23
N ASP A 224 18.20 -4.09 6.73
CA ASP A 224 19.31 -5.02 6.93
C ASP A 224 19.75 -5.14 8.39
N LYS A 225 19.76 -4.03 9.14
CA LYS A 225 20.19 -4.04 10.55
C LYS A 225 19.16 -4.66 11.49
N SER A 226 17.88 -4.62 11.12
CA SER A 226 16.78 -5.10 11.95
C SER A 226 16.36 -6.52 11.63
N ARG A 227 16.78 -7.08 10.48
CA ARG A 227 16.40 -8.43 10.02
C ARG A 227 16.56 -9.49 11.11
N GLN A 228 17.75 -9.62 11.71
CA GLN A 228 17.99 -10.63 12.74
C GLN A 228 17.05 -10.50 13.94
N ILE A 229 16.82 -9.29 14.43
CA ILE A 229 15.93 -9.02 15.56
C ILE A 229 14.47 -9.40 15.22
N MET A 230 14.05 -9.14 13.99
CA MET A 230 12.72 -9.51 13.51
C MET A 230 12.57 -11.02 13.31
N GLU A 231 13.61 -11.71 12.83
CA GLU A 231 13.64 -13.18 12.73
C GLU A 231 13.54 -13.81 14.12
N ASP A 232 14.37 -13.36 15.07
CA ASP A 232 14.34 -13.83 16.46
C ASP A 232 12.95 -13.63 17.08
N PHE A 233 12.30 -12.48 16.80
CA PHE A 233 10.93 -12.23 17.25
C PHE A 233 9.94 -13.25 16.66
N VAL A 234 10.03 -13.49 15.35
CA VAL A 234 9.15 -14.43 14.66
C VAL A 234 9.33 -15.86 15.18
N ASP A 235 10.55 -16.27 15.51
CA ASP A 235 10.83 -17.59 16.09
C ASP A 235 10.19 -17.76 17.47
N ILE A 236 10.36 -16.76 18.37
CA ILE A 236 9.71 -16.74 19.69
C ILE A 236 8.18 -16.77 19.55
N TRP A 237 7.66 -15.99 18.60
CA TRP A 237 6.24 -15.94 18.30
C TRP A 237 5.71 -17.30 17.82
N GLN A 238 6.40 -17.95 16.89
CA GLN A 238 6.03 -19.28 16.40
C GLN A 238 6.03 -20.32 17.52
N GLU A 239 7.02 -20.30 18.41
CA GLU A 239 7.07 -21.19 19.58
C GLU A 239 5.85 -20.96 20.50
N THR A 240 5.49 -19.70 20.73
CA THR A 240 4.35 -19.31 21.58
C THR A 240 3.03 -19.80 20.98
N VAL A 241 2.82 -19.59 19.68
CA VAL A 241 1.62 -20.04 18.96
C VAL A 241 1.54 -21.56 18.91
N SER A 242 2.67 -22.25 18.72
CA SER A 242 2.72 -23.72 18.66
C SER A 242 2.24 -24.38 19.95
N LYS A 243 2.46 -23.75 21.11
CA LYS A 243 1.95 -24.21 22.41
C LYS A 243 0.42 -24.24 22.49
N ARG A 244 -0.29 -23.51 21.63
CA ARG A 244 -1.76 -23.51 21.56
C ARG A 244 -2.34 -24.58 20.61
N SER A 245 -1.50 -25.27 19.83
CA SER A 245 -1.96 -26.29 18.85
C SER A 245 -2.98 -25.75 17.85
N LEU A 246 -2.83 -24.49 17.44
CA LEU A 246 -3.72 -23.85 16.47
C LEU A 246 -3.61 -24.49 15.08
N PRO A 247 -4.70 -24.56 14.29
CA PRO A 247 -4.70 -25.23 12.99
C PRO A 247 -4.17 -24.31 11.87
N GLY A 248 -2.89 -23.98 11.95
CA GLY A 248 -2.19 -23.11 11.01
C GLY A 248 -0.98 -22.44 11.65
N HIS A 249 -0.35 -21.55 10.90
CA HIS A 249 0.80 -20.77 11.37
C HIS A 249 0.87 -19.42 10.66
N PHE A 250 1.63 -18.49 11.25
CA PHE A 250 1.91 -17.22 10.60
C PHE A 250 3.04 -17.37 9.60
N MET A 251 2.84 -16.82 8.41
CA MET A 251 3.81 -16.77 7.34
C MET A 251 4.21 -15.33 7.05
N HIS A 252 5.52 -15.09 7.10
CA HIS A 252 6.15 -13.88 6.60
C HIS A 252 6.58 -14.09 5.14
N ILE A 253 6.27 -13.13 4.28
CA ILE A 253 6.72 -13.13 2.88
C ILE A 253 7.60 -11.90 2.71
N GLU A 254 8.91 -12.11 2.70
CA GLU A 254 9.87 -11.02 2.51
C GLU A 254 9.69 -10.40 1.12
N PRO A 255 9.30 -9.12 1.02
CA PRO A 255 9.19 -8.44 -0.26
C PRO A 255 10.58 -8.13 -0.82
N ASN A 256 10.74 -8.25 -2.14
CA ASN A 256 11.88 -7.65 -2.81
C ASN A 256 11.61 -6.16 -3.06
N PHE A 257 11.91 -5.31 -2.07
CA PHE A 257 11.67 -3.87 -2.14
C PHE A 257 12.47 -3.17 -3.25
N ALA A 258 13.66 -3.68 -3.58
CA ALA A 258 14.49 -3.13 -4.65
C ALA A 258 13.82 -3.23 -6.03
N GLU A 259 12.96 -4.23 -6.25
CA GLU A 259 12.16 -4.33 -7.48
C GLU A 259 11.18 -3.17 -7.66
N TYR A 260 10.76 -2.56 -6.54
CA TYR A 260 9.89 -1.38 -6.52
C TYR A 260 10.67 -0.06 -6.50
N GLY A 261 12.00 -0.11 -6.63
CA GLY A 261 12.87 1.05 -6.54
C GLY A 261 13.02 1.62 -5.12
N LEU A 262 12.67 0.86 -4.10
CA LEU A 262 12.78 1.27 -2.70
C LEU A 262 14.15 0.93 -2.12
N SER A 263 14.66 1.81 -1.25
CA SER A 263 15.96 1.68 -0.57
C SER A 263 15.89 0.86 0.72
N ASP A 264 17.03 0.57 1.37
CA ASP A 264 17.09 -0.09 2.69
C ASP A 264 16.40 0.72 3.82
N HIS A 265 16.30 2.04 3.68
CA HIS A 265 15.61 2.86 4.66
C HIS A 265 14.10 2.66 4.55
N TYR A 266 13.50 2.12 5.61
CA TYR A 266 12.08 1.83 5.66
C TYR A 266 11.21 3.10 5.59
N THR A 267 10.10 3.01 4.88
CA THR A 267 9.12 4.09 4.67
C THR A 267 7.72 3.50 4.58
N SER A 268 6.69 4.33 4.64
CA SER A 268 5.29 3.90 4.46
C SER A 268 5.03 3.20 3.13
N GLN A 269 5.81 3.48 2.08
CA GLN A 269 5.73 2.78 0.80
C GLN A 269 6.11 1.30 0.92
N HIS A 270 7.06 0.96 1.80
CA HIS A 270 7.41 -0.43 2.10
C HIS A 270 6.24 -1.17 2.73
N THR A 271 5.57 -0.53 3.70
CA THR A 271 4.35 -1.06 4.29
C THR A 271 3.28 -1.28 3.22
N ALA A 272 3.05 -0.29 2.34
CA ALA A 272 2.08 -0.40 1.27
C ALA A 272 2.33 -1.60 0.33
N VAL A 273 3.60 -1.86 -0.02
CA VAL A 273 4.02 -3.02 -0.82
C VAL A 273 3.76 -4.34 -0.08
N GLN A 274 4.06 -4.41 1.22
CA GLN A 274 3.79 -5.61 2.03
C GLN A 274 2.32 -6.01 2.05
N TYR A 275 1.43 -5.03 2.26
CA TYR A 275 -0.02 -5.28 2.18
C TYR A 275 -0.46 -5.77 0.81
N ALA A 276 0.11 -5.22 -0.26
CA ALA A 276 -0.19 -5.65 -1.62
C ALA A 276 0.21 -7.11 -1.87
N ILE A 277 1.31 -7.57 -1.28
CA ILE A 277 1.79 -8.96 -1.38
C ILE A 277 0.89 -9.89 -0.55
N VAL A 278 0.62 -9.56 0.71
CA VAL A 278 -0.26 -10.36 1.57
C VAL A 278 -1.66 -10.47 0.98
N MET A 279 -2.18 -9.38 0.41
CA MET A 279 -3.47 -9.40 -0.28
C MET A 279 -3.51 -10.42 -1.44
N ALA A 280 -2.43 -10.53 -2.20
CA ALA A 280 -2.37 -11.51 -3.29
C ALA A 280 -2.53 -12.94 -2.77
N GLN A 281 -1.95 -13.25 -1.60
CA GLN A 281 -2.09 -14.55 -0.95
C GLN A 281 -3.50 -14.79 -0.41
N LEU A 282 -4.09 -13.78 0.24
CA LEU A 282 -5.45 -13.87 0.78
C LEU A 282 -6.52 -14.04 -0.32
N ILE A 283 -6.29 -13.52 -1.53
CA ILE A 283 -7.17 -13.78 -2.67
C ILE A 283 -6.92 -15.19 -3.24
N ALA A 284 -5.67 -15.63 -3.32
CA ALA A 284 -5.32 -16.93 -3.88
C ALA A 284 -5.88 -18.08 -3.03
N SER A 285 -5.84 -17.96 -1.70
CA SER A 285 -6.33 -18.99 -0.77
C SER A 285 -7.84 -19.22 -0.82
N VAL A 286 -8.62 -18.28 -1.35
CA VAL A 286 -10.09 -18.41 -1.53
C VAL A 286 -10.46 -19.26 -2.76
N ARG A 287 -9.52 -19.47 -3.69
CA ARG A 287 -9.77 -20.18 -4.96
C ARG A 287 -9.43 -21.67 -4.92
N ASN A 288 -8.90 -22.17 -3.80
CA ASN A 288 -8.60 -23.58 -3.55
C ASN A 288 -9.59 -24.13 -2.52
#